data_AF-G1E6U1-F1
#
_entry.id   AF-G1E6U1-F1
#
_cell.length_a   1.000
_cell.length_b   1.000
_cell.length_c   1.000
_cell.angle_alpha   90.00
_cell.angle_beta   90.00
_cell.angle_gamma   90.00
#
_symmetry.space_group_name_H-M   'P 1'
#
loop_
_entity.id
_entity.type
_entity.pdbx_description
1 polymer ?
#
loop_
_entity_poly.entity_id
_entity_poly.type
_entity_poly.pdbx_seq_one_letter_code
_entity_poly.pdbx_strand_id
1 'polypeptide(L)'
;NQQQYFNLARKLMFTFDLKSILFNSRNPIPLPWPRVSDVMSAISKVAGVRPELRCRYYINGNMLVEVVLCYDVLGKQAINCSRPGTVFC
;
A
#
# COMPACT_ATOMS: atom_id res chain seq x y z
N ASN A 1 24.16 2.27 8.36
CA ASN A 1 24.34 3.66 8.84
C ASN A 1 23.12 4.51 8.44
N GLN A 2 23.00 5.76 8.91
CA GLN A 2 21.81 6.60 8.65
C GLN A 2 21.60 6.91 7.16
N GLN A 3 22.66 7.27 6.43
CA GLN A 3 22.58 7.60 5.01
C GLN A 3 22.08 6.42 4.16
N GLN A 4 22.62 5.22 4.42
CA GLN A 4 22.19 3.98 3.76
C GLN A 4 20.71 3.69 4.03
N TYR A 5 20.24 3.90 5.26
CA TYR A 5 18.84 3.72 5.61
C TYR A 5 17.92 4.64 4.80
N PHE A 6 18.23 5.94 4.72
CA PHE A 6 17.42 6.87 3.94
C PHE A 6 17.51 6.64 2.43
N ASN A 7 18.69 6.26 1.91
CA ASN A 7 18.86 5.88 0.51
C ASN A 7 18.02 4.66 0.15
N LEU A 8 17.99 3.66 1.05
CA LEU A 8 17.15 2.48 0.89
C LEU A 8 15.66 2.87 0.93
N ALA A 9 15.22 3.62 1.94
CA ALA A 9 13.83 4.09 2.04
C ALA A 9 13.37 4.85 0.78
N ARG A 10 14.22 5.74 0.25
CA ARG A 10 13.95 6.44 -1.02
C ARG A 10 13.80 5.45 -2.17
N LYS A 11 14.71 4.49 -2.31
CA LYS A 11 14.62 3.46 -3.37
C LYS A 11 13.32 2.67 -3.26
N LEU A 12 12.95 2.23 -2.06
CA LEU A 12 11.73 1.44 -1.83
C LEU A 12 10.46 2.24 -2.12
N MET A 13 10.41 3.51 -1.72
CA MET A 13 9.27 4.40 -1.97
C MET A 13 8.96 4.56 -3.47
N PHE A 14 10.00 4.63 -4.30
CA PHE A 14 9.85 4.78 -5.76
C PHE A 14 9.82 3.45 -6.52
N THR A 15 9.89 2.30 -5.83
CA THR A 15 9.81 0.99 -6.49
C THR A 15 8.41 0.73 -7.04
N PHE A 16 7.37 1.19 -6.34
CA PHE A 16 5.98 1.06 -6.76
C PHE A 16 5.29 2.43 -6.75
N ASP A 17 4.93 2.93 -7.93
CA ASP A 17 4.14 4.15 -8.05
C ASP A 17 2.66 3.88 -7.69
N LEU A 18 2.34 4.00 -6.40
CA LEU A 18 1.00 3.78 -5.86
C LEU A 18 -0.06 4.66 -6.53
N LYS A 19 0.29 5.90 -6.93
CA LYS A 19 -0.67 6.79 -7.59
C LYS A 19 -1.07 6.21 -8.93
N SER A 20 -0.09 5.83 -9.75
CA SER A 20 -0.36 5.23 -11.06
C SER A 20 -1.08 3.88 -10.96
N ILE A 21 -0.84 3.11 -9.90
CA ILE A 21 -1.54 1.85 -9.63
C ILE A 21 -3.01 2.10 -9.29
N LEU A 22 -3.30 3.02 -8.36
CA LEU A 22 -4.65 3.27 -7.85
C LEU A 22 -5.54 4.05 -8.83
N PHE A 23 -4.94 4.92 -9.65
CA PHE A 23 -5.65 5.73 -10.64
C PHE A 23 -5.42 5.25 -12.08
N ASN A 24 -5.22 3.94 -12.25
CA ASN A 24 -5.02 3.33 -13.56
C ASN A 24 -6.33 3.30 -14.38
N SER A 25 -6.36 3.97 -15.53
CA SER A 25 -7.54 4.02 -16.40
C SER A 25 -7.90 2.67 -17.04
N ARG A 26 -6.95 1.73 -17.15
CA ARG A 26 -7.19 0.38 -17.70
C ARG A 26 -7.82 -0.57 -16.69
N ASN A 27 -7.65 -0.30 -15.40
CA ASN A 27 -8.23 -1.11 -14.32
C ASN A 27 -8.74 -0.17 -13.22
N PRO A 28 -9.81 0.58 -13.51
CA PRO A 28 -10.30 1.63 -12.61
C PRO A 28 -10.87 1.01 -11.34
N ILE A 29 -10.51 1.59 -10.20
CA ILE A 29 -11.14 1.30 -8.92
C ILE A 29 -12.39 2.19 -8.80
N PRO A 30 -13.54 1.66 -8.32
CA PRO A 30 -14.74 2.47 -8.10
C PRO A 30 -14.48 3.63 -7.13
N LEU A 31 -14.77 4.86 -7.56
CA LEU A 31 -14.68 6.08 -6.75
C LEU A 31 -16.09 6.64 -6.48
N PRO A 32 -16.31 7.39 -5.37
CA PRO A 32 -15.33 7.81 -4.36
C PRO A 32 -15.10 6.80 -3.22
N TRP A 33 -15.93 5.75 -3.12
CA TRP A 33 -15.92 4.78 -2.02
C TRP A 33 -15.52 3.38 -2.50
N PRO A 34 -14.22 3.13 -2.73
CA PRO A 34 -13.76 1.82 -3.18
C PRO A 34 -13.90 0.77 -2.08
N ARG A 35 -14.11 -0.49 -2.46
CA ARG A 35 -13.99 -1.59 -1.49
C ARG A 35 -12.53 -1.81 -1.15
N VAL A 36 -12.28 -2.22 0.09
CA VAL A 36 -10.94 -2.61 0.56
C VAL A 36 -10.33 -3.68 -0.35
N SER A 37 -11.13 -4.64 -0.80
CA SER A 37 -10.72 -5.71 -1.72
C SER A 37 -10.20 -5.19 -3.06
N ASP A 38 -10.80 -4.12 -3.59
CA ASP A 38 -10.45 -3.58 -4.91
C ASP A 38 -9.10 -2.88 -4.85
N VAL A 39 -8.90 -2.04 -3.82
CA VAL A 39 -7.62 -1.37 -3.53
C VAL A 39 -6.52 -2.40 -3.25
N MET A 40 -6.81 -3.38 -2.38
CA MET A 40 -5.87 -4.44 -2.03
C MET A 40 -5.44 -5.24 -3.26
N SER A 41 -6.39 -5.61 -4.12
CA SER A 41 -6.13 -6.40 -5.33
C SER A 41 -5.34 -5.61 -6.36
N ALA A 42 -5.65 -4.32 -6.57
CA ALA A 42 -4.93 -3.47 -7.50
C ALA A 42 -3.44 -3.37 -7.14
N ILE A 43 -3.13 -3.13 -5.86
CA ILE A 43 -1.75 -3.05 -5.37
C ILE A 43 -1.08 -4.43 -5.42
N SER A 44 -1.76 -5.48 -4.93
CA SER A 44 -1.18 -6.84 -4.88
C SER A 44 -0.84 -7.39 -6.26
N LYS A 45 -1.64 -7.04 -7.29
CA LYS A 45 -1.39 -7.45 -8.68
C LYS A 45 -0.09 -6.89 -9.24
N VAL A 46 0.32 -5.70 -8.79
CA VAL A 46 1.56 -5.04 -9.26
C VAL A 46 2.74 -5.36 -8.35
N ALA A 47 2.52 -5.33 -7.03
CA ALA A 47 3.56 -5.60 -6.04
C ALA A 47 3.92 -7.08 -5.89
N GLY A 48 3.03 -8.00 -6.33
CA GLY A 48 3.18 -9.44 -6.15
C GLY A 48 3.01 -9.91 -4.71
N VAL A 49 2.70 -9.00 -3.79
CA VAL A 49 2.55 -9.25 -2.35
C VAL A 49 1.36 -8.49 -1.79
N ARG A 50 0.81 -8.99 -0.69
CA ARG A 50 -0.30 -8.35 0.02
C ARG A 50 0.19 -7.14 0.82
N PRO A 51 -0.26 -5.91 0.50
CA PRO A 51 0.02 -4.74 1.32
C PRO A 51 -0.82 -4.74 2.61
N GLU A 52 -0.52 -3.81 3.51
CA GLU A 52 -1.42 -3.42 4.60
C GLU A 52 -2.05 -2.06 4.27
N LEU A 53 -3.38 -1.98 4.41
CA LEU A 53 -4.14 -0.76 4.21
C LEU A 53 -4.51 -0.19 5.58
N ARG A 54 -4.13 1.07 5.84
CA ARG A 54 -4.45 1.76 7.09
C ARG A 54 -5.47 2.84 6.81
N CYS A 55 -6.70 2.58 7.26
CA CYS A 55 -7.78 3.53 7.19
C CYS A 55 -7.98 4.23 8.53
N ARG A 56 -8.52 5.44 8.49
CA ARG A 56 -8.96 6.18 9.67
C ARG A 56 -10.37 6.69 9.45
N TYR A 57 -11.14 6.74 10.53
CA TYR A 57 -12.44 7.37 10.52
C TYR A 57 -12.29 8.89 10.27
N TYR A 58 -12.94 9.39 9.23
CA TYR A 58 -12.99 10.80 8.90
C TYR A 58 -14.43 11.23 8.61
N ILE A 59 -14.97 12.07 9.50
CA ILE A 59 -16.33 12.66 9.50
C ILE A 59 -17.44 11.60 9.48
N ASN A 60 -17.66 10.90 8.37
CA ASN A 60 -18.77 9.96 8.13
C ASN A 60 -18.33 8.67 7.40
N GLY A 61 -17.03 8.35 7.37
CA GLY A 61 -16.56 7.12 6.74
C GLY A 61 -15.10 6.83 7.02
N ASN A 62 -14.68 5.59 6.80
CA ASN A 62 -13.27 5.23 6.85
C ASN A 62 -12.60 5.66 5.55
N MET A 63 -11.57 6.50 5.67
CA MET A 63 -10.75 6.94 4.56
C MET A 63 -9.42 6.18 4.60
N LEU A 64 -8.94 5.72 3.44
CA LEU A 64 -7.58 5.20 3.31
C LEU A 64 -6.58 6.34 3.51
N VAL A 65 -5.71 6.22 4.51
CA VAL A 65 -4.70 7.24 4.85
C VAL A 65 -3.29 6.77 4.49
N GLU A 66 -2.97 5.50 4.75
CA GLU A 66 -1.65 4.95 4.46
C GLU A 66 -1.77 3.59 3.77
N VAL A 67 -0.84 3.34 2.85
CA VAL A 67 -0.58 2.04 2.24
C VAL A 67 0.81 1.61 2.68
N VAL A 68 0.90 0.43 3.27
CA VAL A 68 2.16 -0.13 3.76
C VAL A 68 2.57 -1.30 2.87
N LEU A 69 3.82 -1.23 2.39
CA LEU A 69 4.50 -2.33 1.71
C LEU A 69 5.57 -2.88 2.66
N CYS A 70 5.54 -4.18 2.89
CA CYS A 70 6.48 -4.85 3.79
C CYS A 70 7.63 -5.44 2.98
N TYR A 71 8.83 -5.42 3.56
CA TYR A 71 10.04 -5.96 2.98
C TYR A 71 10.71 -6.92 3.96
N ASP A 72 11.57 -7.80 3.45
CA ASP A 72 12.46 -8.59 4.30
C ASP A 72 13.34 -7.69 5.21
N VAL A 73 13.97 -8.30 6.20
CA VAL A 73 14.80 -7.58 7.20
C VAL A 73 15.93 -6.76 6.55
N LEU A 74 16.36 -7.13 5.34
CA LEU A 74 17.41 -6.45 4.59
C LEU A 74 16.87 -5.39 3.62
N GLY A 75 15.55 -5.23 3.51
CA GLY A 75 14.87 -4.35 2.57
C GLY A 75 15.11 -4.72 1.10
N LYS A 76 15.35 -5.99 0.77
CA LYS A 76 15.69 -6.42 -0.60
C LYS A 76 14.48 -6.88 -1.40
N GLN A 77 13.57 -7.62 -0.77
CA GLN A 77 12.41 -8.20 -1.43
C GLN A 77 11.13 -7.77 -0.72
N ALA A 78 10.12 -7.41 -1.51
CA ALA A 78 8.78 -7.19 -0.99
C ALA A 78 8.21 -8.53 -0.49
N ILE A 79 7.55 -8.51 0.66
CA ILE A 79 6.93 -9.68 1.29
C ILE A 79 5.50 -9.35 1.70
N ASN A 80 4.69 -10.37 1.95
CA ASN A 80 3.35 -10.17 2.48
C ASN A 80 3.42 -9.46 3.84
N CYS A 81 2.70 -8.35 3.97
CA CYS A 81 2.49 -7.76 5.28
C CYS A 81 1.72 -8.73 6.18
N SER A 82 2.01 -8.71 7.48
CA SER A 82 1.22 -9.42 8.49
C SER A 82 -0.25 -8.98 8.43
N ARG A 83 -1.16 -9.83 8.91
CA ARG A 83 -2.57 -9.42 8.99
C ARG A 83 -2.66 -8.18 9.89
N PRO A 84 -3.44 -7.16 9.50
CA PRO A 84 -3.52 -5.95 10.29
C PRO A 84 -3.97 -6.29 11.71
N GLY A 85 -3.30 -5.73 12.72
CA GLY A 85 -3.70 -5.87 14.12
C GLY A 85 -5.00 -5.13 14.43
N THR A 86 -5.46 -4.28 13.52
CA THR A 86 -6.66 -3.45 13.63
C THR A 86 -7.45 -3.45 12.32
N VAL A 87 -8.73 -3.82 12.38
CA VAL A 87 -9.66 -3.87 11.23
C VAL A 87 -10.42 -2.55 11.17
N PHE A 88 -9.75 -1.48 10.76
CA PHE A 88 -10.41 -0.17 10.57
C PHE A 88 -10.60 0.20 9.10
N CYS A 89 -10.37 -0.76 8.20
CA CYS A 89 -10.95 -0.83 6.85
C CYS A 89 -11.87 -2.07 6.84
#